data_AF-A0A0C3FAV0-F1
#
_entry.id   AF-A0A0C3FAV0-F1
#
_cell.length_a   1.000
_cell.length_b   1.000
_cell.length_c   1.000
_cell.angle_alpha   90.00
_cell.angle_beta   90.00
_cell.angle_gamma   90.00
#
_symmetry.space_group_name_H-M   'P 1'
#
loop_
_entity.id
_entity.type
_entity.pdbx_description
1 polymer ?
#
loop_
_entity_poly.entity_id
_entity_poly.type
_entity_poly.pdbx_seq_one_letter_code
_entity_poly.pdbx_strand_id
1 'polypeptide(L)'
;MLARQPQNELLDAIATILVRDVEVVAIAASGPNIVAIQDAIQQLPGSDADDNQNYSNVKIAGIGNPRKEDTYEFPDGRNFMMVKEGRSHLARSPAETDAWKHYLKIPKDDPLSNHIHTVVDFLKKHKRVRSDARWAHQTYFAKYLVVRCWPKMERRISSWSSRGYVYVLGQVRDRCITGWVSSSSHKIPGMFTSQHNRGLTGLVVEMVRDGTMGSVIMGPSGYSERSLAHLVASYSNIVTPRQVVPSQDDNGGYDITTCTEFHQLLVATLLTYGKVLCALPDARRMAETGKNTMDDFAEKLDKVWRCGRLLWVIASLRMFRHHLVACQGDLSLPTHDNSDSYHRFTNFKPAKGPAVDTPADPNTPADTDDLDFVEDAKVHLVTGEAMHVMFLEWFQVQASHSLALATLSKAFGFHDLHKTVPDVYLIAVQHPELEGNSREVESWETTLTNLLKEYEGTRHELNVEDVLGVMRTAVHKEHIYIGAIHCEIALATLAVLFQKLPVADTKRHPILADVLQNMDQTIIAVSKRCCPVCWELLDILRDKCKQFHVCGRHSTLFPVELPSWLSEDYMGRNDLSL
;
A
#
# COMPACT_ATOMS: atom_id res chain seq x y z
N MET A 1 16.55 8.50 8.74
CA MET A 1 15.22 8.60 8.11
C MET A 1 14.79 10.06 8.14
N LEU A 2 14.73 10.70 6.99
CA LEU A 2 14.10 12.02 6.86
C LEU A 2 12.61 11.88 7.21
N ALA A 3 12.08 12.75 8.07
CA ALA A 3 10.65 12.77 8.32
C ALA A 3 9.93 13.04 6.99
N ARG A 4 9.01 12.16 6.59
CA ARG A 4 8.18 12.42 5.41
C ARG A 4 7.35 13.67 5.69
N GLN A 5 7.16 14.50 4.67
CA GLN A 5 6.25 15.63 4.80
C GLN A 5 4.82 15.10 5.07
N PRO A 6 4.06 15.68 6.01
CA PRO A 6 2.71 15.21 6.36
C PRO A 6 1.76 15.07 5.15
N GLN A 7 1.93 15.92 4.14
CA GLN A 7 1.14 15.87 2.91
C GLN A 7 1.39 14.58 2.11
N ASN A 8 2.63 14.11 2.04
CA ASN A 8 2.98 12.86 1.35
C ASN A 8 2.36 11.66 2.07
N GLU A 9 2.40 11.66 3.40
CA GLU A 9 1.77 10.60 4.20
C GLU A 9 0.25 10.53 3.98
N LEU A 10 -0.41 11.68 3.81
CA LEU A 10 -1.83 11.73 3.54
C LEU A 10 -2.16 11.18 2.15
N LEU A 11 -1.45 11.62 1.12
CA LEU A 11 -1.67 11.14 -0.25
C LEU A 11 -1.34 9.64 -0.40
N ASP A 12 -0.26 9.16 0.22
CA ASP A 12 0.09 7.75 0.30
C ASP A 12 -1.02 6.93 0.98
N ALA A 13 -1.60 7.45 2.06
CA ALA A 13 -2.71 6.80 2.76
C ALA A 13 -3.97 6.74 1.90
N ILE A 14 -4.29 7.80 1.16
CA ILE A 14 -5.42 7.79 0.22
C ILE A 14 -5.14 6.75 -0.88
N ALA A 15 -3.99 6.81 -1.54
CA ALA A 15 -3.61 5.87 -2.61
C ALA A 15 -3.66 4.42 -2.15
N THR A 16 -3.20 4.14 -0.94
CA THR A 16 -3.26 2.82 -0.33
C THR A 16 -4.71 2.32 -0.16
N ILE A 17 -5.61 3.18 0.35
CA ILE A 17 -7.00 2.79 0.62
C ILE A 17 -7.85 2.69 -0.63
N LEU A 18 -7.56 3.45 -1.70
CA LEU A 18 -8.34 3.38 -2.93
C LEU A 18 -8.12 2.08 -3.73
N VAL A 19 -7.07 1.31 -3.41
CA VAL A 19 -6.81 0.02 -4.08
C VAL A 19 -7.44 -1.15 -3.34
N ARG A 20 -8.26 -1.91 -4.07
CA ARG A 20 -8.94 -3.11 -3.57
C ARG A 20 -8.17 -4.39 -3.85
N ASP A 21 -7.60 -4.50 -5.04
CA ASP A 21 -7.16 -5.77 -5.58
C ASP A 21 -5.91 -5.55 -6.42
N VAL A 22 -6.03 -5.63 -7.74
CA VAL A 22 -4.95 -5.47 -8.73
C VAL A 22 -4.88 -4.05 -9.27
N GLU A 23 -5.83 -3.18 -8.91
CA GLU A 23 -5.86 -1.82 -9.44
C GLU A 23 -4.58 -1.07 -9.03
N VAL A 24 -4.02 -0.31 -9.95
CA VAL A 24 -2.96 0.65 -9.64
C VAL A 24 -3.56 2.03 -9.74
N VAL A 25 -3.46 2.78 -8.65
CA VAL A 25 -3.95 4.15 -8.54
C VAL A 25 -2.77 5.10 -8.30
N ALA A 26 -2.66 6.12 -9.15
CA ALA A 26 -1.82 7.30 -8.94
C ALA A 26 -2.71 8.46 -8.51
N ILE A 27 -2.23 9.28 -7.60
CA ILE A 27 -2.99 10.35 -6.99
C ILE A 27 -2.18 11.63 -6.96
N ALA A 28 -2.79 12.74 -7.35
CA ALA A 28 -2.26 14.08 -7.14
C ALA A 28 -3.28 14.95 -6.41
N ALA A 29 -2.79 15.81 -5.53
CA ALA A 29 -3.60 16.87 -4.95
C ALA A 29 -3.83 17.98 -5.99
N SER A 30 -4.90 18.74 -5.85
CA SER A 30 -5.24 19.87 -6.72
C SER A 30 -5.92 20.96 -5.90
N GLY A 31 -5.51 22.22 -6.03
CA GLY A 31 -6.12 23.33 -5.32
C GLY A 31 -5.33 24.64 -5.41
N PRO A 32 -6.03 25.79 -5.32
CA PRO A 32 -5.43 27.11 -5.54
C PRO A 32 -4.35 27.49 -4.51
N ASN A 33 -4.37 26.86 -3.33
CA ASN A 33 -3.46 27.18 -2.23
C ASN A 33 -2.25 26.24 -2.13
N ILE A 34 -2.11 25.25 -3.02
CA ILE A 34 -1.01 24.28 -2.90
C ILE A 34 0.34 24.92 -3.29
N VAL A 35 0.32 25.82 -4.28
CA VAL A 35 1.52 26.56 -4.73
C VAL A 35 2.06 27.51 -3.63
N ALA A 36 1.18 28.09 -2.80
CA ALA A 36 1.57 29.05 -1.77
C ALA A 36 2.28 28.41 -0.55
N ILE A 37 2.12 27.11 -0.33
CA ILE A 37 2.71 26.39 0.80
C ILE A 37 4.21 26.13 0.59
N GLN A 38 4.65 26.04 -0.67
CA GLN A 38 6.05 25.75 -0.99
C GLN A 38 7.01 26.92 -0.77
N ASP A 39 6.59 28.14 -1.08
CA ASP A 39 7.42 29.34 -0.92
C ASP A 39 7.62 29.72 0.56
N ALA A 40 6.65 29.41 1.42
CA ALA A 40 6.73 29.69 2.86
C ALA A 40 7.64 28.71 3.63
N ILE A 41 7.75 27.46 3.20
CA ILE A 41 8.57 26.43 3.88
C ILE A 41 10.08 26.63 3.65
N GLN A 42 10.48 27.37 2.61
CA GLN A 42 11.89 27.71 2.40
C GLN A 42 12.38 28.90 3.26
N GLN A 43 11.50 29.58 4.01
CA GLN A 43 11.88 30.74 4.81
C GLN A 43 11.68 30.46 6.32
N LEU A 44 12.81 30.25 7.00
CA LEU A 44 13.06 30.28 8.46
C LEU A 44 12.98 28.95 9.25
N PRO A 45 14.11 28.45 9.76
CA PRO A 45 14.13 27.46 10.83
C PRO A 45 13.91 28.16 12.19
N GLY A 46 12.80 27.86 12.88
CA GLY A 46 12.66 28.17 14.31
C GLY A 46 11.33 28.75 14.81
N SER A 47 10.32 28.94 13.96
CA SER A 47 8.98 29.23 14.49
C SER A 47 8.25 27.93 14.79
N ASP A 48 7.68 27.81 15.98
CA ASP A 48 6.55 26.92 16.28
C ASP A 48 5.35 27.36 15.42
N ALA A 49 5.48 27.17 14.10
CA ALA A 49 4.50 27.55 13.11
C ALA A 49 3.25 26.75 13.42
N ASP A 50 2.22 27.47 13.81
CA ASP A 50 0.87 26.97 13.94
C ASP A 50 0.55 26.18 12.66
N ASP A 51 0.48 24.85 12.78
CA ASP A 51 0.41 23.84 11.71
C ASP A 51 -0.96 23.87 10.99
N ASN A 52 -1.58 25.04 10.99
CA ASN A 52 -2.92 25.36 10.54
C ASN A 52 -2.91 25.61 9.02
N GLN A 53 -2.31 24.68 8.26
CA GLN A 53 -2.41 24.67 6.80
C GLN A 53 -3.89 24.50 6.44
N ASN A 54 -4.47 25.57 5.88
CA ASN A 54 -5.88 25.60 5.54
C ASN A 54 -6.16 24.78 4.27
N TYR A 55 -6.48 23.49 4.45
CA TYR A 55 -6.85 22.57 3.37
C TYR A 55 -8.29 22.78 2.84
N SER A 56 -8.95 23.89 3.16
CA SER A 56 -10.25 24.21 2.58
C SER A 56 -10.11 24.32 1.06
N ASN A 57 -10.73 23.41 0.31
CA ASN A 57 -10.77 23.33 -1.16
C ASN A 57 -9.70 22.47 -1.87
N VAL A 58 -9.01 21.56 -1.18
CA VAL A 58 -8.18 20.56 -1.89
C VAL A 58 -9.08 19.54 -2.59
N LYS A 59 -8.92 19.42 -3.91
CA LYS A 59 -9.41 18.33 -4.75
C LYS A 59 -8.30 17.29 -4.91
N ILE A 60 -8.66 16.05 -5.17
CA ILE A 60 -7.73 14.97 -5.39
C ILE A 60 -8.09 14.29 -6.71
N ALA A 61 -7.14 14.23 -7.61
CA ALA A 61 -7.25 13.47 -8.85
C ALA A 61 -6.63 12.09 -8.63
N GLY A 62 -7.40 11.02 -8.78
CA GLY A 62 -6.91 9.66 -8.84
C GLY A 62 -6.98 9.14 -10.27
N ILE A 63 -5.88 8.65 -10.82
CA ILE A 63 -5.88 7.86 -12.06
C ILE A 63 -5.83 6.41 -11.69
N GLY A 64 -6.81 5.63 -12.11
CA GLY A 64 -6.84 4.19 -11.94
C GLY A 64 -6.73 3.49 -13.28
N ASN A 65 -5.92 2.43 -13.35
CA ASN A 65 -6.02 1.49 -14.45
C ASN A 65 -7.26 0.61 -14.21
N PRO A 66 -8.33 0.74 -15.02
CA PRO A 66 -9.53 -0.06 -14.86
C PRO A 66 -9.22 -1.53 -15.10
N ARG A 67 -9.97 -2.42 -14.44
CA ARG A 67 -9.89 -3.84 -14.80
C ARG A 67 -10.49 -4.04 -16.19
N LYS A 68 -10.10 -5.13 -16.86
CA LYS A 68 -10.75 -5.56 -18.10
C LYS A 68 -12.27 -5.75 -17.93
N GLU A 69 -12.71 -6.11 -16.72
CA GLU A 69 -14.14 -6.28 -16.42
C GLU A 69 -14.87 -4.96 -16.13
N ASP A 70 -14.15 -3.85 -15.90
CA ASP A 70 -14.80 -2.56 -15.74
C ASP A 70 -15.26 -2.09 -17.13
N THR A 71 -16.56 -2.17 -17.41
CA THR A 71 -17.14 -1.78 -18.71
C THR A 71 -17.23 -0.26 -18.83
N TYR A 72 -16.09 0.41 -18.92
CA TYR A 72 -16.03 1.83 -19.25
C TYR A 72 -16.15 2.01 -20.76
N GLU A 73 -17.23 2.67 -21.18
CA GLU A 73 -17.39 3.11 -22.57
C GLU A 73 -16.54 4.38 -22.77
N PHE A 74 -15.33 4.20 -23.29
CA PHE A 74 -14.47 5.32 -23.68
C PHE A 74 -15.09 6.03 -24.90
N PRO A 75 -15.28 7.36 -24.86
CA PRO A 75 -15.80 8.08 -26.02
C PRO A 75 -14.86 7.93 -27.22
N ASP A 76 -15.42 7.76 -28.42
CA ASP A 76 -14.69 7.47 -29.67
C ASP A 76 -13.32 8.18 -29.79
N GLY A 77 -12.26 7.35 -29.83
CA GLY A 77 -10.87 7.78 -30.00
C GLY A 77 -10.18 8.36 -28.76
N ARG A 78 -10.77 8.25 -27.56
CA ARG A 78 -10.15 8.75 -26.31
C ARG A 78 -9.59 7.63 -25.46
N ASN A 79 -8.32 7.77 -25.10
CA ASN A 79 -7.62 6.82 -24.24
C ASN A 79 -7.79 7.10 -22.73
N PHE A 80 -8.61 8.09 -22.36
CA PHE A 80 -8.92 8.38 -20.96
C PHE A 80 -10.30 9.02 -20.81
N MET A 81 -10.92 8.85 -19.64
CA MET A 81 -12.19 9.48 -19.30
C MET A 81 -12.33 9.78 -17.81
N MET A 82 -13.14 10.78 -17.48
CA MET A 82 -13.61 10.98 -16.12
C MET A 82 -14.70 9.96 -15.81
N VAL A 83 -14.47 9.14 -14.79
CA VAL A 83 -15.46 8.14 -14.38
C VAL A 83 -16.60 8.85 -13.64
N LYS A 84 -17.84 8.48 -13.97
CA LYS A 84 -19.04 8.99 -13.27
C LYS A 84 -18.94 8.71 -11.77
N GLU A 85 -19.52 9.60 -10.97
CA GLU A 85 -19.59 9.42 -9.53
C GLU A 85 -20.20 8.07 -9.18
N GLY A 86 -19.49 7.32 -8.32
CA GLY A 86 -19.98 6.05 -7.81
C GLY A 86 -21.06 6.21 -6.76
N ARG A 87 -21.62 5.07 -6.32
CA ARG A 87 -22.57 4.97 -5.21
C ARG A 87 -21.86 4.49 -3.95
N SER A 88 -22.07 5.18 -2.83
CA SER A 88 -21.51 4.78 -1.52
C SER A 88 -22.19 3.51 -1.02
N HIS A 89 -21.38 2.55 -0.57
CA HIS A 89 -21.86 1.38 0.18
C HIS A 89 -21.90 1.62 1.69
N LEU A 90 -21.57 2.83 2.17
CA LEU A 90 -21.57 3.12 3.60
C LEU A 90 -23.01 3.32 4.09
N ALA A 91 -23.43 2.50 5.06
CA ALA A 91 -24.77 2.59 5.63
C ALA A 91 -25.06 3.98 6.23
N ARG A 92 -26.36 4.31 6.31
CA ARG A 92 -26.82 5.56 6.96
C ARG A 92 -26.69 5.52 8.48
N SER A 93 -26.83 4.34 9.07
CA SER A 93 -26.69 4.11 10.51
C SER A 93 -25.84 2.86 10.75
N PRO A 94 -24.68 2.99 11.41
CA PRO A 94 -23.86 1.83 11.76
C PRO A 94 -24.45 1.15 13.00
N ALA A 95 -25.38 0.22 12.81
CA ALA A 95 -25.57 -0.83 13.80
C ALA A 95 -24.38 -1.79 13.65
N GLU A 96 -23.41 -1.72 14.58
CA GLU A 96 -22.14 -2.46 14.49
C GLU A 96 -22.31 -3.97 14.30
N THR A 97 -23.42 -4.52 14.77
CA THR A 97 -23.71 -5.96 14.79
C THR A 97 -23.97 -6.58 13.42
N ASP A 98 -24.18 -5.79 12.35
CA ASP A 98 -24.52 -6.32 11.01
C ASP A 98 -23.58 -5.86 9.89
N ALA A 99 -22.41 -5.30 10.21
CA ALA A 99 -21.46 -4.78 9.22
C ALA A 99 -21.07 -5.83 8.16
N TRP A 100 -20.77 -7.05 8.59
CA TRP A 100 -20.40 -8.14 7.68
C TRP A 100 -21.54 -8.47 6.71
N LYS A 101 -22.76 -8.67 7.21
CA LYS A 101 -23.91 -8.99 6.35
C LYS A 101 -24.25 -7.87 5.38
N HIS A 102 -24.00 -6.61 5.76
CA HIS A 102 -24.16 -5.48 4.86
C HIS A 102 -23.12 -5.50 3.73
N TYR A 103 -21.83 -5.58 4.06
CA TYR A 103 -20.76 -5.50 3.06
C TYR A 103 -20.60 -6.76 2.20
N LEU A 104 -20.99 -7.92 2.72
CA LEU A 104 -20.98 -9.18 1.96
C LEU A 104 -22.02 -9.21 0.83
N LYS A 105 -23.00 -8.30 0.83
CA LYS A 105 -23.97 -8.14 -0.27
C LYS A 105 -23.40 -7.37 -1.46
N ILE A 106 -22.21 -6.77 -1.33
CA ILE A 106 -21.62 -5.99 -2.42
C ILE A 106 -21.08 -6.96 -3.49
N PRO A 107 -21.49 -6.81 -4.77
CA PRO A 107 -21.04 -7.68 -5.86
C PRO A 107 -19.51 -7.71 -6.03
N LYS A 108 -18.96 -8.80 -6.57
CA LYS A 108 -17.51 -8.94 -6.81
C LYS A 108 -17.00 -7.88 -7.78
N ASP A 109 -17.76 -7.71 -8.85
CA ASP A 109 -17.65 -6.80 -9.99
C ASP A 109 -18.14 -5.38 -9.68
N ASP A 110 -18.30 -5.02 -8.40
CA ASP A 110 -18.63 -3.65 -8.02
C ASP A 110 -17.56 -2.67 -8.56
N PRO A 111 -17.95 -1.63 -9.32
CA PRO A 111 -17.01 -0.71 -9.96
C PRO A 111 -16.06 0.00 -8.98
N LEU A 112 -14.86 0.35 -9.45
CA LEU A 112 -13.88 1.09 -8.63
C LEU A 112 -14.43 2.45 -8.14
N SER A 113 -15.25 3.13 -8.96
CA SER A 113 -15.88 4.39 -8.59
C SER A 113 -16.77 4.29 -7.34
N ASN A 114 -17.50 3.18 -7.16
CA ASN A 114 -18.31 2.95 -5.95
C ASN A 114 -17.42 2.82 -4.71
N HIS A 115 -16.27 2.17 -4.84
CA HIS A 115 -15.30 2.05 -3.75
C HIS A 115 -14.71 3.40 -3.35
N ILE A 116 -14.21 4.18 -4.32
CA ILE A 116 -13.70 5.53 -4.09
C ILE A 116 -14.77 6.39 -3.41
N HIS A 117 -16.00 6.35 -3.93
CA HIS A 117 -17.10 7.13 -3.35
C HIS A 117 -17.45 6.66 -1.92
N THR A 118 -17.35 5.36 -1.62
CA THR A 118 -17.53 4.82 -0.26
C THR A 118 -16.44 5.32 0.70
N VAL A 119 -15.18 5.40 0.25
CA VAL A 119 -14.05 5.97 1.02
C VAL A 119 -14.30 7.45 1.31
N VAL A 120 -14.65 8.24 0.30
CA VAL A 120 -14.93 9.67 0.46
C VAL A 120 -16.11 9.91 1.40
N ASP A 121 -17.20 9.16 1.25
CA ASP A 121 -18.37 9.24 2.13
C ASP A 121 -18.02 8.86 3.58
N PHE A 122 -17.14 7.86 3.78
CA PHE A 122 -16.60 7.55 5.10
C PHE A 122 -15.86 8.73 5.72
N LEU A 123 -14.93 9.35 4.99
CA LEU A 123 -14.17 10.49 5.51
C LEU A 123 -15.10 11.67 5.85
N LYS A 124 -16.06 11.99 4.95
CA LYS A 124 -17.06 13.04 5.15
C LYS A 124 -17.94 12.78 6.39
N LYS A 125 -18.40 11.54 6.58
CA LYS A 125 -19.18 11.14 7.77
C LYS A 125 -18.32 11.10 9.03
N HIS A 126 -17.11 10.54 8.96
CA HIS A 126 -16.21 10.36 10.11
C HIS A 126 -15.84 11.71 10.73
N LYS A 127 -15.61 12.76 9.92
CA LYS A 127 -15.43 14.13 10.40
C LYS A 127 -16.56 14.61 11.33
N ARG A 128 -17.79 14.17 11.06
CA ARG A 128 -19.01 14.56 11.82
C ARG A 128 -19.28 13.65 13.02
N VAL A 129 -18.56 12.53 13.16
CA VAL A 129 -18.76 11.59 14.27
C VAL A 129 -18.12 12.16 15.54
N ARG A 130 -18.87 12.09 16.64
CA ARG A 130 -18.39 12.48 17.98
C ARG A 130 -17.14 11.68 18.36
N SER A 131 -16.21 12.31 19.08
CA SER A 131 -14.91 11.70 19.41
C SER A 131 -15.00 10.35 20.11
N ASP A 132 -16.00 10.14 20.97
CA ASP A 132 -16.28 8.87 21.67
C ASP A 132 -16.78 7.76 20.74
N ALA A 133 -17.44 8.09 19.64
CA ALA A 133 -17.97 7.15 18.65
C ALA A 133 -17.05 6.95 17.43
N ARG A 134 -15.92 7.68 17.33
CA ARG A 134 -15.02 7.61 16.16
C ARG A 134 -14.39 6.24 15.98
N TRP A 135 -13.98 5.61 17.09
CA TRP A 135 -13.38 4.28 17.06
C TRP A 135 -14.35 3.23 16.50
N ALA A 136 -15.62 3.29 16.92
CA ALA A 136 -16.71 2.46 16.40
C ALA A 136 -16.90 2.68 14.89
N HIS A 137 -16.97 3.94 14.44
CA HIS A 137 -17.12 4.28 13.03
C HIS A 137 -15.93 3.82 12.17
N GLN A 138 -14.70 4.00 12.68
CA GLN A 138 -13.48 3.50 12.03
C GLN A 138 -13.47 1.98 11.97
N THR A 139 -13.87 1.29 13.04
CA THR A 139 -13.98 -0.18 13.09
C THR A 139 -14.99 -0.68 12.07
N TYR A 140 -16.15 -0.03 11.96
CA TYR A 140 -17.17 -0.35 10.97
C TYR A 140 -16.61 -0.27 9.54
N PHE A 141 -15.88 0.80 9.22
CA PHE A 141 -15.26 0.96 7.90
C PHE A 141 -14.05 0.04 7.67
N ALA A 142 -13.29 -0.31 8.71
CA ALA A 142 -12.21 -1.28 8.58
C ALA A 142 -12.73 -2.64 8.10
N LYS A 143 -13.95 -3.04 8.52
CA LYS A 143 -14.61 -4.25 8.03
C LYS A 143 -14.94 -4.17 6.54
N TYR A 144 -15.38 -3.01 6.05
CA TYR A 144 -15.55 -2.76 4.60
C TYR A 144 -14.25 -2.98 3.84
N LEU A 145 -13.15 -2.40 4.32
CA LEU A 145 -11.84 -2.58 3.70
C LEU A 145 -11.41 -4.05 3.69
N VAL A 146 -11.66 -4.82 4.75
CA VAL A 146 -11.36 -6.26 4.75
C VAL A 146 -12.20 -7.00 3.69
N VAL A 147 -13.50 -6.73 3.58
CA VAL A 147 -14.35 -7.38 2.55
C VAL A 147 -13.88 -7.05 1.13
N ARG A 148 -13.48 -5.79 0.88
CA ARG A 148 -13.14 -5.33 -0.47
C ARG A 148 -11.68 -5.54 -0.83
N CYS A 149 -10.78 -5.52 0.14
CA CYS A 149 -9.34 -5.48 -0.09
C CYS A 149 -8.59 -6.76 0.28
N TRP A 150 -9.29 -7.80 0.79
CA TRP A 150 -8.64 -9.06 1.14
C TRP A 150 -7.90 -9.73 -0.03
N PRO A 151 -8.32 -9.67 -1.32
CA PRO A 151 -7.56 -10.30 -2.39
C PRO A 151 -6.17 -9.70 -2.55
N LYS A 152 -6.05 -8.37 -2.40
CA LYS A 152 -4.74 -7.68 -2.38
C LYS A 152 -3.91 -8.09 -1.17
N MET A 153 -4.53 -8.14 0.01
CA MET A 153 -3.85 -8.55 1.24
C MET A 153 -3.33 -9.99 1.13
N GLU A 154 -4.14 -10.90 0.59
CA GLU A 154 -3.77 -12.29 0.33
C GLU A 154 -2.55 -12.38 -0.58
N ARG A 155 -2.58 -11.76 -1.76
CA ARG A 155 -1.42 -11.79 -2.69
C ARG A 155 -0.14 -11.28 -2.02
N ARG A 156 -0.24 -10.18 -1.26
CA ARG A 156 0.91 -9.60 -0.55
C ARG A 156 1.52 -10.56 0.47
N ILE A 157 0.71 -11.15 1.35
CA ILE A 157 1.24 -12.05 2.40
C ILE A 157 1.64 -13.42 1.83
N SER A 158 1.01 -13.85 0.73
CA SER A 158 1.23 -15.16 0.13
C SER A 158 2.34 -15.21 -0.92
N SER A 159 2.92 -14.08 -1.32
CA SER A 159 4.09 -14.04 -2.21
C SER A 159 5.27 -14.83 -1.63
N TRP A 160 6.11 -15.43 -2.48
CA TRP A 160 7.26 -16.22 -2.03
C TRP A 160 8.17 -15.43 -1.09
N SER A 161 8.33 -14.13 -1.37
CA SER A 161 9.22 -13.26 -0.61
C SER A 161 8.63 -12.90 0.76
N SER A 162 7.33 -12.61 0.85
CA SER A 162 6.65 -12.42 2.13
C SER A 162 6.68 -13.67 2.99
N ARG A 163 6.50 -14.86 2.39
CA ARG A 163 6.70 -16.13 3.11
C ARG A 163 8.13 -16.25 3.64
N GLY A 164 9.11 -15.81 2.85
CA GLY A 164 10.50 -15.76 3.26
C GLY A 164 10.76 -14.81 4.43
N TYR A 165 10.17 -13.61 4.44
CA TYR A 165 10.27 -12.68 5.57
C TYR A 165 9.66 -13.29 6.85
N VAL A 166 8.49 -13.92 6.74
CA VAL A 166 7.85 -14.65 7.86
C VAL A 166 8.73 -15.81 8.33
N TYR A 167 9.32 -16.57 7.40
CA TYR A 167 10.25 -17.65 7.71
C TYR A 167 11.46 -17.15 8.47
N VAL A 168 12.16 -16.14 7.95
CA VAL A 168 13.37 -15.58 8.57
C VAL A 168 13.06 -15.05 9.97
N LEU A 169 11.97 -14.29 10.15
CA LEU A 169 11.53 -13.89 11.48
C LEU A 169 11.30 -15.09 12.39
N GLY A 170 10.61 -16.13 11.90
CA GLY A 170 10.34 -17.35 12.66
C GLY A 170 11.58 -18.20 12.98
N GLN A 171 12.72 -17.96 12.32
CA GLN A 171 14.00 -18.63 12.63
C GLN A 171 14.84 -17.88 13.67
N VAL A 172 14.48 -16.65 14.04
CA VAL A 172 15.21 -15.90 15.07
C VAL A 172 15.08 -16.64 16.40
N ARG A 173 16.23 -16.98 17.01
CA ARG A 173 16.27 -17.77 18.24
C ARG A 173 16.04 -16.89 19.46
N ASP A 174 15.27 -17.37 20.43
CA ASP A 174 15.01 -16.70 21.71
C ASP A 174 16.30 -16.24 22.41
N ARG A 175 17.37 -17.04 22.35
CA ARG A 175 18.69 -16.70 22.92
C ARG A 175 19.35 -15.46 22.31
N CYS A 176 19.13 -15.21 21.02
CA CYS A 176 19.71 -14.07 20.33
C CYS A 176 19.01 -12.78 20.78
N ILE A 177 17.67 -12.81 20.83
CA ILE A 177 16.84 -11.68 21.27
C ILE A 177 17.15 -11.34 22.73
N THR A 178 17.11 -12.33 23.62
CA THR A 178 17.39 -12.14 25.06
C THR A 178 18.82 -11.65 25.32
N GLY A 179 19.81 -12.21 24.63
CA GLY A 179 21.22 -11.77 24.73
C GLY A 179 21.42 -10.32 24.30
N TRP A 180 20.76 -9.90 23.21
CA TRP A 180 20.81 -8.51 22.75
C TRP A 180 20.11 -7.56 23.72
N VAL A 181 18.90 -7.90 24.19
CA VAL A 181 18.13 -7.07 25.13
C VAL A 181 18.89 -6.91 26.45
N SER A 182 19.51 -7.99 26.96
CA SER A 182 20.37 -7.95 28.14
C SER A 182 21.53 -6.97 27.95
N SER A 183 22.25 -7.09 26.83
CA SER A 183 23.45 -6.31 26.53
C SER A 183 23.15 -4.86 26.15
N SER A 184 21.94 -4.56 25.68
CA SER A 184 21.55 -3.23 25.20
C SER A 184 20.60 -2.50 26.14
N SER A 185 20.13 -3.15 27.21
CA SER A 185 19.23 -2.57 28.22
C SER A 185 19.68 -1.21 28.72
N HIS A 186 20.99 -1.02 28.94
CA HIS A 186 21.58 0.26 29.37
C HIS A 186 21.68 1.32 28.26
N LYS A 187 21.61 0.92 26.98
CA LYS A 187 21.69 1.80 25.81
C LYS A 187 20.32 2.23 25.29
N ILE A 188 19.27 1.55 25.71
CA ILE A 188 17.87 1.84 25.39
C ILE A 188 17.46 2.94 26.38
N PRO A 189 17.59 4.24 26.05
CA PRO A 189 17.38 5.31 27.02
C PRO A 189 15.91 5.32 27.45
N GLY A 190 15.58 5.90 28.60
CA GLY A 190 14.19 6.02 29.13
C GLY A 190 13.17 6.76 28.23
N MET A 191 13.44 6.97 26.94
CA MET A 191 12.52 7.50 25.93
C MET A 191 11.34 6.57 25.59
N PHE A 192 11.21 5.40 26.25
CA PHE A 192 10.21 4.36 25.94
C PHE A 192 8.96 4.37 26.82
N THR A 193 8.90 5.18 27.88
CA THR A 193 8.17 4.79 29.09
C THR A 193 6.78 5.38 29.32
N SER A 194 5.96 5.75 28.32
CA SER A 194 4.54 6.05 28.70
C SER A 194 3.43 5.97 27.67
N GLN A 195 3.55 6.60 26.50
CA GLN A 195 2.32 6.89 25.73
C GLN A 195 1.98 5.89 24.61
N HIS A 196 2.97 5.24 24.01
CA HIS A 196 2.76 4.56 22.72
C HIS A 196 2.38 3.07 22.82
N ASN A 197 2.56 2.44 24.00
CA ASN A 197 2.27 1.01 24.16
C ASN A 197 0.83 0.71 24.62
N ARG A 198 0.08 1.71 25.13
CA ARG A 198 -1.28 1.52 25.67
C ARG A 198 -2.24 0.85 24.68
N GLY A 199 -2.11 1.15 23.38
CA GLY A 199 -2.93 0.54 22.33
C GLY A 199 -2.71 -0.98 22.21
N LEU A 200 -1.45 -1.43 22.21
CA LEU A 200 -1.13 -2.86 22.18
C LEU A 200 -1.51 -3.54 23.48
N THR A 201 -1.16 -2.93 24.61
CA THR A 201 -1.46 -3.42 25.94
C THR A 201 -2.95 -3.65 26.12
N GLY A 202 -3.79 -2.65 25.81
CA GLY A 202 -5.24 -2.78 25.86
C GLY A 202 -5.77 -3.87 24.93
N LEU A 203 -5.29 -3.92 23.69
CA LEU A 203 -5.72 -4.91 22.69
C LEU A 203 -5.36 -6.34 23.10
N VAL A 204 -4.14 -6.60 23.55
CA VAL A 204 -3.69 -7.93 23.95
C VAL A 204 -4.46 -8.40 25.19
N VAL A 205 -4.65 -7.54 26.19
CA VAL A 205 -5.43 -7.87 27.39
C VAL A 205 -6.90 -8.14 27.04
N GLU A 206 -7.50 -7.32 26.17
CA GLU A 206 -8.86 -7.54 25.64
C GLU A 206 -8.95 -8.91 24.95
N MET A 207 -8.02 -9.21 24.03
CA MET A 207 -8.04 -10.47 23.28
C MET A 207 -7.84 -11.70 24.16
N VAL A 208 -6.98 -11.63 25.19
CA VAL A 208 -6.77 -12.73 26.13
C VAL A 208 -7.98 -12.95 27.02
N ARG A 209 -8.54 -11.86 27.59
CA ARG A 209 -9.75 -11.92 28.41
C ARG A 209 -10.92 -12.54 27.65
N ASP A 210 -11.08 -12.17 26.39
CA ASP A 210 -12.19 -12.63 25.56
C ASP A 210 -11.89 -14.00 24.89
N GLY A 211 -10.76 -14.64 25.23
CA GLY A 211 -10.32 -15.94 24.68
C GLY A 211 -9.86 -15.92 23.21
N THR A 212 -10.01 -14.78 22.53
CA THR A 212 -9.68 -14.63 21.11
C THR A 212 -8.18 -14.70 20.83
N MET A 213 -7.30 -14.35 21.78
CA MET A 213 -5.85 -14.51 21.58
C MET A 213 -5.48 -15.98 21.34
N GLY A 214 -6.04 -16.89 22.13
CA GLY A 214 -5.82 -18.33 21.98
C GLY A 214 -6.48 -18.91 20.73
N SER A 215 -7.77 -18.61 20.53
CA SER A 215 -8.56 -19.22 19.44
C SER A 215 -8.31 -18.60 18.06
N VAL A 216 -7.98 -17.30 17.98
CA VAL A 216 -7.78 -16.58 16.73
C VAL A 216 -6.31 -16.46 16.37
N ILE A 217 -5.39 -16.25 17.31
CA ILE A 217 -3.98 -15.98 16.98
C ILE A 217 -3.08 -17.20 17.25
N MET A 218 -2.95 -17.61 18.51
CA MET A 218 -1.94 -18.58 18.92
C MET A 218 -2.25 -19.99 18.40
N GLY A 219 -3.50 -20.45 18.49
CA GLY A 219 -3.92 -21.78 18.03
C GLY A 219 -3.66 -22.02 16.54
N PRO A 220 -4.25 -21.23 15.62
CA PRO A 220 -4.09 -21.44 14.18
C PRO A 220 -2.65 -21.27 13.67
N SER A 221 -1.82 -20.51 14.39
CA SER A 221 -0.41 -20.31 14.02
C SER A 221 0.44 -21.57 14.20
N GLY A 222 0.04 -22.49 15.10
CA GLY A 222 0.86 -23.62 15.56
C GLY A 222 1.69 -23.33 16.81
N TYR A 223 1.50 -22.16 17.45
CA TYR A 223 2.19 -21.72 18.66
C TYR A 223 1.34 -21.92 19.94
N SER A 224 0.37 -22.82 19.94
CA SER A 224 -0.56 -23.04 21.07
C SER A 224 0.12 -23.44 22.38
N GLU A 225 1.29 -24.07 22.31
CA GLU A 225 2.07 -24.49 23.49
C GLU A 225 2.86 -23.35 24.12
N ARG A 226 3.04 -22.23 23.42
CA ARG A 226 3.83 -21.11 23.91
C ARG A 226 2.98 -20.18 24.76
N SER A 227 3.44 -19.91 25.98
CA SER A 227 2.78 -19.02 26.92
C SER A 227 3.09 -17.55 26.61
N LEU A 228 2.09 -16.68 26.71
CA LEU A 228 2.24 -15.22 26.72
C LEU A 228 2.08 -14.65 28.15
N ALA A 229 2.32 -15.46 29.18
CA ALA A 229 1.98 -15.11 30.55
C ALA A 229 2.74 -13.88 31.06
N HIS A 230 4.03 -13.75 30.75
CA HIS A 230 4.84 -12.62 31.24
C HIS A 230 4.43 -11.30 30.58
N LEU A 231 4.21 -11.32 29.26
CA LEU A 231 3.74 -10.19 28.46
C LEU A 231 2.34 -9.77 28.90
N VAL A 232 1.42 -10.71 29.09
CA VAL A 232 0.05 -10.43 29.54
C VAL A 232 0.03 -9.90 30.97
N ALA A 233 0.84 -10.46 31.87
CA ALA A 233 0.95 -9.96 33.24
C ALA A 233 1.50 -8.53 33.26
N SER A 234 2.58 -8.28 32.51
CA SER A 234 3.16 -6.95 32.34
C SER A 234 2.14 -5.96 31.79
N TYR A 235 1.39 -6.34 30.76
CA TYR A 235 0.36 -5.49 30.16
C TYR A 235 -0.86 -5.27 31.07
N SER A 236 -1.28 -6.28 31.83
CA SER A 236 -2.39 -6.14 32.78
C SER A 236 -2.06 -5.15 33.89
N ASN A 237 -0.80 -5.12 34.32
CA ASN A 237 -0.31 -4.14 35.29
C ASN A 237 -0.37 -2.70 34.75
N ILE A 238 -0.14 -2.50 33.45
CA ILE A 238 -0.21 -1.18 32.78
C ILE A 238 -1.66 -0.72 32.59
N VAL A 239 -2.59 -1.62 32.25
CA VAL A 239 -4.02 -1.25 32.00
C VAL A 239 -4.75 -0.91 33.29
N THR A 240 -4.39 -1.54 34.41
CA THR A 240 -5.11 -1.35 35.66
C THR A 240 -4.83 0.05 36.21
N PRO A 241 -5.83 0.94 36.31
CA PRO A 241 -5.64 2.31 36.81
C PRO A 241 -5.42 2.28 38.32
N ARG A 242 -4.23 1.87 38.75
CA ARG A 242 -3.80 2.04 40.14
C ARG A 242 -3.28 3.46 40.29
N GLN A 243 -3.68 4.15 41.37
CA GLN A 243 -3.19 5.45 41.82
C GLN A 243 -1.69 5.46 42.22
N VAL A 244 -0.93 4.44 41.80
CA VAL A 244 0.47 4.31 42.15
C VAL A 244 1.25 5.23 41.22
N VAL A 245 1.94 6.19 41.84
CA VAL A 245 2.89 7.11 41.20
C VAL A 245 3.77 6.28 40.26
N PRO A 246 3.88 6.63 38.96
CA PRO A 246 4.70 5.87 38.01
C PRO A 246 6.13 5.82 38.57
N SER A 247 6.57 4.62 38.96
CA SER A 247 7.95 4.40 39.31
C SER A 247 8.80 4.71 38.09
N GLN A 248 9.89 5.44 38.27
CA GLN A 248 10.75 5.94 37.19
C GLN A 248 11.35 4.81 36.32
N ASP A 249 11.22 3.55 36.75
CA ASP A 249 11.77 2.34 36.12
C ASP A 249 10.74 1.52 35.31
N ASP A 250 9.55 2.06 34.99
CA ASP A 250 8.59 1.32 34.17
C ASP A 250 9.04 1.27 32.71
N ASN A 251 9.77 0.20 32.34
CA ASN A 251 10.34 -0.07 31.01
C ASN A 251 9.29 -0.29 29.90
N GLY A 252 8.04 0.13 30.10
CA GLY A 252 7.00 0.10 29.08
C GLY A 252 6.57 -1.31 28.66
N GLY A 253 6.86 -2.31 29.50
CA GLY A 253 6.51 -3.71 29.29
C GLY A 253 7.38 -4.50 28.31
N TYR A 254 8.50 -3.93 27.82
CA TYR A 254 9.45 -4.65 26.95
C TYR A 254 10.81 -4.82 27.62
N ASP A 255 11.08 -6.02 28.11
CA ASP A 255 12.31 -6.39 28.81
C ASP A 255 12.78 -7.79 28.41
N ILE A 256 13.81 -8.31 29.09
CA ILE A 256 14.36 -9.65 28.84
C ILE A 256 13.33 -10.77 29.01
N THR A 257 12.31 -10.56 29.86
CA THR A 257 11.26 -11.55 30.15
C THR A 257 10.14 -11.52 29.11
N THR A 258 9.83 -10.34 28.58
CA THR A 258 8.73 -10.17 27.62
C THR A 258 9.16 -10.17 26.16
N CYS A 259 10.45 -9.96 25.84
CA CYS A 259 10.93 -9.83 24.46
C CYS A 259 10.69 -11.07 23.61
N THR A 260 10.85 -12.26 24.19
CA THR A 260 10.62 -13.54 23.54
C THR A 260 9.13 -13.77 23.29
N GLU A 261 8.27 -13.49 24.27
CA GLU A 261 6.82 -13.61 24.11
C GLU A 261 6.27 -12.60 23.09
N PHE A 262 6.83 -11.39 23.04
CA PHE A 262 6.50 -10.42 22.00
C PHE A 262 6.89 -10.92 20.60
N HIS A 263 8.07 -11.52 20.45
CA HIS A 263 8.49 -12.14 19.20
C HIS A 263 7.53 -13.24 18.75
N GLN A 264 7.11 -14.09 19.69
CA GLN A 264 6.16 -15.17 19.42
C GLN A 264 4.80 -14.62 18.99
N LEU A 265 4.29 -13.58 19.66
CA LEU A 265 3.07 -12.88 19.28
C LEU A 265 3.17 -12.32 17.85
N LEU A 266 4.28 -11.68 17.51
CA LEU A 266 4.56 -11.14 16.17
C LEU A 266 4.48 -12.24 15.09
N VAL A 267 5.23 -13.32 15.25
CA VAL A 267 5.29 -14.43 14.28
C VAL A 267 3.95 -15.15 14.19
N ALA A 268 3.30 -15.42 15.33
CA ALA A 268 1.99 -16.05 15.37
C ALA A 268 0.92 -15.21 14.65
N THR A 269 0.95 -13.89 14.82
CA THR A 269 0.02 -12.97 14.14
C THR A 269 0.20 -13.01 12.62
N LEU A 270 1.44 -12.98 12.13
CA LEU A 270 1.75 -13.07 10.70
C LEU A 270 1.31 -14.40 10.08
N LEU A 271 1.63 -15.51 10.74
CA LEU A 271 1.25 -16.86 10.29
C LEU A 271 -0.27 -17.01 10.23
N THR A 272 -0.98 -16.57 11.26
CA THR A 272 -2.44 -16.66 11.28
C THR A 272 -3.07 -15.71 10.24
N TYR A 273 -2.57 -14.47 10.11
CA TYR A 273 -3.03 -13.54 9.09
C TYR A 273 -2.96 -14.14 7.68
N GLY A 274 -1.81 -14.70 7.30
CA GLY A 274 -1.62 -15.35 6.01
C GLY A 274 -2.49 -16.60 5.83
N LYS A 275 -2.55 -17.49 6.82
CA LYS A 275 -3.38 -18.70 6.77
C LYS A 275 -4.87 -18.39 6.57
N VAL A 276 -5.39 -17.39 7.29
CA VAL A 276 -6.81 -17.00 7.19
C VAL A 276 -7.08 -16.34 5.83
N LEU A 277 -6.20 -15.45 5.35
CA LEU A 277 -6.33 -14.83 4.03
C LEU A 277 -6.35 -15.88 2.90
N CYS A 278 -5.42 -16.83 2.89
CA CYS A 278 -5.39 -17.90 1.88
C CYS A 278 -6.59 -18.87 1.98
N ALA A 279 -7.37 -18.84 3.07
CA ALA A 279 -8.58 -19.63 3.21
C ALA A 279 -9.85 -18.90 2.72
N LEU A 280 -9.79 -17.58 2.50
CA LEU A 280 -10.94 -16.77 2.06
C LEU A 280 -11.45 -17.13 0.66
N PRO A 281 -10.61 -17.39 -0.38
CA PRO A 281 -11.12 -17.78 -1.69
C PRO A 281 -12.01 -19.03 -1.64
N ASP A 282 -11.56 -20.05 -0.91
CA ASP A 282 -12.28 -21.31 -0.73
C ASP A 282 -13.58 -21.08 0.05
N ALA A 283 -13.53 -20.33 1.15
CA ALA A 283 -14.70 -20.02 1.98
C ALA A 283 -15.77 -19.24 1.19
N ARG A 284 -15.35 -18.27 0.39
CA ARG A 284 -16.22 -17.50 -0.49
C ARG A 284 -16.88 -18.40 -1.54
N ARG A 285 -16.11 -19.24 -2.23
CA ARG A 285 -16.64 -20.19 -3.23
C ARG A 285 -17.62 -21.19 -2.60
N MET A 286 -17.34 -21.66 -1.39
CA MET A 286 -18.26 -22.54 -0.66
C MET A 286 -19.57 -21.83 -0.29
N ALA A 287 -19.50 -20.56 0.11
CA ALA A 287 -20.69 -19.77 0.42
C ALA A 287 -21.53 -19.46 -0.84
N GLU A 288 -20.89 -19.11 -1.97
CA GLU A 288 -21.54 -18.86 -3.26
C GLU A 288 -22.21 -20.12 -3.84
N THR A 289 -21.68 -21.31 -3.56
CA THR A 289 -22.26 -22.60 -3.98
C THR A 289 -23.29 -23.18 -3.01
N GLY A 290 -23.57 -22.49 -1.89
CA GLY A 290 -24.47 -22.97 -0.84
C GLY A 290 -23.94 -24.16 -0.04
N LYS A 291 -22.66 -24.51 -0.20
CA LYS A 291 -22.01 -25.62 0.53
C LYS A 291 -21.62 -25.24 1.96
N ASN A 292 -21.50 -23.94 2.24
CA ASN A 292 -21.29 -23.41 3.58
C ASN A 292 -22.15 -22.17 3.81
N THR A 293 -22.34 -21.77 5.06
CA THR A 293 -23.06 -20.56 5.39
C THR A 293 -22.20 -19.32 5.09
N MET A 294 -22.84 -18.20 4.75
CA MET A 294 -22.16 -16.89 4.68
C MET A 294 -21.52 -16.51 6.02
N ASP A 295 -21.96 -17.11 7.13
CA ASP A 295 -21.40 -16.90 8.47
C ASP A 295 -19.97 -17.45 8.60
N ASP A 296 -19.62 -18.58 7.98
CA ASP A 296 -18.22 -19.07 7.98
C ASP A 296 -17.29 -18.09 7.24
N PHE A 297 -17.74 -17.54 6.11
CA PHE A 297 -16.97 -16.54 5.39
C PHE A 297 -16.81 -15.25 6.22
N ALA A 298 -17.90 -14.79 6.86
CA ALA A 298 -17.86 -13.65 7.78
C ALA A 298 -16.94 -13.89 8.98
N GLU A 299 -16.92 -15.10 9.55
CA GLU A 299 -16.03 -15.48 10.64
C GLU A 299 -14.56 -15.37 10.22
N LYS A 300 -14.20 -15.86 9.03
CA LYS A 300 -12.83 -15.72 8.52
C LYS A 300 -12.45 -14.26 8.27
N LEU A 301 -13.36 -13.46 7.73
CA LEU A 301 -13.14 -12.01 7.56
C LEU A 301 -12.94 -11.30 8.92
N ASP A 302 -13.68 -11.70 9.96
CA ASP A 302 -13.48 -11.20 11.31
C ASP A 302 -12.09 -11.54 11.86
N LYS A 303 -11.61 -12.77 11.60
CA LYS A 303 -10.23 -13.17 11.94
C LYS A 303 -9.18 -12.36 11.18
N VAL A 304 -9.37 -12.09 9.88
CA VAL A 304 -8.49 -11.21 9.10
C VAL A 304 -8.48 -9.80 9.70
N TRP A 305 -9.64 -9.25 10.03
CA TRP A 305 -9.74 -7.93 10.66
C TRP A 305 -9.01 -7.87 12.00
N ARG A 306 -9.17 -8.88 12.87
CA ARG A 306 -8.46 -8.93 14.17
C ARG A 306 -6.95 -9.02 14.00
N CYS A 307 -6.48 -9.89 13.10
CA CYS A 307 -5.06 -10.01 12.80
C CYS A 307 -4.52 -8.70 12.22
N GLY A 308 -5.21 -8.10 11.25
CA GLY A 308 -4.84 -6.82 10.65
C GLY A 308 -4.79 -5.67 11.66
N ARG A 309 -5.75 -5.61 12.60
CA ARG A 309 -5.76 -4.66 13.73
C ARG A 309 -4.52 -4.85 14.61
N LEU A 310 -4.16 -6.09 14.95
CA LEU A 310 -2.99 -6.38 15.77
C LEU A 310 -1.68 -6.04 15.04
N LEU A 311 -1.55 -6.40 13.76
CA LEU A 311 -0.40 -6.04 12.92
C LEU A 311 -0.25 -4.51 12.83
N TRP A 312 -1.34 -3.78 12.61
CA TRP A 312 -1.34 -2.32 12.59
C TRP A 312 -0.84 -1.71 13.89
N VAL A 313 -1.34 -2.20 15.03
CA VAL A 313 -0.88 -1.72 16.33
C VAL A 313 0.61 -1.99 16.48
N ILE A 314 1.08 -3.21 16.21
CA ILE A 314 2.51 -3.58 16.27
C ILE A 314 3.38 -2.70 15.35
N ALA A 315 2.96 -2.48 14.11
CA ALA A 315 3.68 -1.68 13.11
C ALA A 315 3.87 -0.22 13.55
N SER A 316 2.95 0.28 14.38
CA SER A 316 2.95 1.64 14.91
C SER A 316 3.81 1.79 16.18
N LEU A 317 4.30 0.69 16.76
CA LEU A 317 5.08 0.74 18.01
C LEU A 317 6.54 1.04 17.76
N ARG A 318 7.10 1.91 18.60
CA ARG A 318 8.56 2.06 18.73
C ARG A 318 9.22 0.75 19.18
N MET A 319 8.56 0.04 20.10
CA MET A 319 9.00 -1.26 20.61
C MET A 319 9.31 -2.26 19.50
N PHE A 320 8.48 -2.31 18.44
CA PHE A 320 8.71 -3.20 17.30
C PHE A 320 10.00 -2.85 16.53
N ARG A 321 10.31 -1.55 16.37
CA ARG A 321 11.56 -1.12 15.73
C ARG A 321 12.78 -1.60 16.52
N HIS A 322 12.75 -1.46 17.85
CA HIS A 322 13.83 -1.97 18.71
C HIS A 322 13.93 -3.48 18.69
N HIS A 323 12.78 -4.16 18.64
CA HIS A 323 12.75 -5.60 18.47
C HIS A 323 13.45 -6.03 17.18
N LEU A 324 13.20 -5.36 16.05
CA LEU A 324 13.89 -5.66 14.80
C LEU A 324 15.40 -5.35 14.85
N VAL A 325 15.82 -4.29 15.55
CA VAL A 325 17.25 -4.02 15.81
C VAL A 325 17.87 -5.14 16.64
N ALA A 326 17.15 -5.66 17.64
CA ALA A 326 17.60 -6.80 18.44
C ALA A 326 17.79 -8.07 17.61
N CYS A 327 16.94 -8.26 16.59
CA CYS A 327 17.02 -9.39 15.68
C CYS A 327 18.05 -9.19 14.56
N GLN A 328 18.63 -8.00 14.37
CA GLN A 328 19.37 -7.64 13.15
C GLN A 328 20.49 -8.63 12.78
N GLY A 329 21.16 -9.24 13.75
CA GLY A 329 22.21 -10.24 13.51
C GLY A 329 21.73 -11.56 12.91
N ASP A 330 20.44 -11.87 13.03
CA ASP A 330 19.81 -13.08 12.51
C ASP A 330 18.85 -12.80 11.33
N LEU A 331 18.68 -11.54 10.93
CA LEU A 331 17.85 -11.18 9.79
C LEU A 331 18.64 -11.31 8.49
N SER A 332 18.07 -12.03 7.51
CA SER A 332 18.56 -12.13 6.13
C SER A 332 17.45 -11.81 5.14
N LEU A 333 17.79 -11.29 3.95
CA LEU A 333 16.80 -11.12 2.89
C LEU A 333 16.36 -12.49 2.36
N PRO A 334 15.07 -12.68 2.08
CA PRO A 334 14.58 -13.88 1.41
C PRO A 334 15.24 -14.10 0.04
N THR A 335 15.57 -15.34 -0.28
CA THR A 335 16.05 -15.74 -1.61
C THR A 335 15.10 -16.75 -2.24
N HIS A 336 14.95 -16.69 -3.56
CA HIS A 336 14.03 -17.58 -4.27
C HIS A 336 14.39 -19.07 -4.11
N ASP A 337 15.68 -19.39 -4.00
CA ASP A 337 16.18 -20.76 -3.82
C ASP A 337 15.64 -21.48 -2.56
N ASN A 338 15.08 -20.72 -1.62
CA ASN A 338 14.52 -21.24 -0.37
C ASN A 338 12.98 -21.21 -0.35
N SER A 339 12.31 -20.94 -1.48
CA SER A 339 10.85 -20.80 -1.58
C SER A 339 10.10 -22.02 -1.02
N ASP A 340 10.58 -23.23 -1.26
CA ASP A 340 10.01 -24.48 -0.72
C ASP A 340 10.05 -24.53 0.81
N SER A 341 11.14 -24.07 1.42
CA SER A 341 11.27 -23.99 2.88
C SER A 341 10.33 -22.93 3.45
N TYR A 342 10.18 -21.81 2.76
CA TYR A 342 9.24 -20.75 3.13
C TYR A 342 7.79 -21.24 3.07
N HIS A 343 7.43 -21.95 2.00
CA HIS A 343 6.11 -22.54 1.84
C HIS A 343 5.82 -23.59 2.93
N ARG A 344 6.75 -24.51 3.21
CA ARG A 344 6.59 -25.51 4.27
C ARG A 344 6.41 -24.90 5.65
N PHE A 345 7.16 -23.84 5.96
CA PHE A 345 7.08 -23.17 7.26
C PHE A 345 5.76 -22.41 7.44
N THR A 346 5.36 -21.63 6.42
CA THR A 346 4.15 -20.80 6.49
C THR A 346 2.87 -21.62 6.35
N ASN A 347 2.92 -22.69 5.55
CA ASN A 347 1.79 -23.50 5.13
C ASN A 347 0.64 -22.64 4.55
N PHE A 348 1.01 -21.56 3.84
CA PHE A 348 0.04 -20.77 3.09
C PHE A 348 -0.34 -21.56 1.85
N LYS A 349 -1.62 -21.94 1.75
CA LYS A 349 -2.12 -22.66 0.57
C LYS A 349 -1.89 -21.78 -0.65
N PRO A 350 -1.30 -22.31 -1.74
CA PRO A 350 -1.23 -21.55 -2.98
C PRO A 350 -2.66 -21.21 -3.41
N ALA A 351 -2.85 -19.98 -3.89
CA ALA A 351 -4.11 -19.61 -4.51
C ALA A 351 -4.35 -20.60 -5.65
N LYS A 352 -5.42 -21.38 -5.57
CA LYS A 352 -5.85 -22.16 -6.72
C LYS A 352 -6.24 -21.12 -7.76
N GLY A 353 -5.39 -20.94 -8.76
CA GLY A 353 -5.74 -20.16 -9.94
C GLY A 353 -7.12 -20.60 -10.45
N PRO A 354 -7.85 -19.73 -11.17
CA PRO A 354 -9.07 -20.17 -11.84
C PRO A 354 -8.73 -21.48 -12.54
N ALA A 355 -9.48 -22.55 -12.23
CA ALA A 355 -9.29 -23.83 -12.89
C ALA A 355 -9.65 -23.60 -14.35
N VAL A 356 -8.66 -23.17 -15.12
CA VAL A 356 -8.77 -23.08 -16.56
C VAL A 356 -8.81 -24.54 -16.97
N ASP A 357 -9.99 -25.05 -17.32
CA ASP A 357 -10.22 -26.42 -17.80
C ASP A 357 -9.51 -26.71 -19.14
N THR A 358 -8.57 -25.84 -19.54
CA THR A 358 -7.69 -26.08 -20.69
C THR A 358 -6.56 -26.98 -20.19
N PRO A 359 -6.32 -28.14 -20.82
CA PRO A 359 -5.22 -29.02 -20.44
C PRO A 359 -3.93 -28.18 -20.42
N ALA A 360 -3.32 -28.08 -19.24
CA ALA A 360 -2.13 -27.28 -19.02
C ALA A 360 -1.07 -27.70 -20.04
N ASP A 361 -0.62 -26.76 -20.88
CA ASP A 361 0.54 -26.99 -21.73
C ASP A 361 1.73 -27.25 -20.80
N PRO A 362 2.31 -28.47 -20.81
CA PRO A 362 3.42 -28.82 -19.93
C PRO A 362 4.67 -27.95 -20.14
N ASN A 363 4.71 -27.12 -21.19
CA ASN A 363 5.80 -26.19 -21.46
C ASN A 363 5.54 -24.76 -20.98
N THR A 364 4.36 -24.42 -20.44
CA THR A 364 4.14 -23.11 -19.85
C THR A 364 4.75 -23.10 -18.44
N PRO A 365 5.81 -22.32 -18.16
CA PRO A 365 6.37 -22.25 -16.83
C PRO A 365 5.29 -21.78 -15.86
N ALA A 366 5.01 -22.56 -14.83
CA ALA A 366 3.89 -22.39 -13.91
C ALA A 366 3.96 -21.11 -13.03
N ASP A 367 4.92 -20.21 -13.27
CA ASP A 367 5.34 -19.15 -12.33
C ASP A 367 5.28 -17.73 -12.92
N THR A 368 4.69 -17.49 -14.10
CA THR A 368 4.70 -16.13 -14.67
C THR A 368 3.83 -15.13 -13.90
N ASP A 369 2.79 -15.59 -13.18
CA ASP A 369 1.93 -14.72 -12.36
C ASP A 369 2.59 -14.28 -11.04
N ASP A 370 3.70 -14.90 -10.63
CA ASP A 370 4.45 -14.55 -9.42
C ASP A 370 5.45 -13.39 -9.64
N LEU A 371 5.65 -12.96 -10.90
CA LEU A 371 6.60 -11.89 -11.25
C LEU A 371 6.11 -10.50 -10.86
N ASP A 372 4.80 -10.27 -10.79
CA ASP A 372 4.20 -8.95 -10.52
C ASP A 372 4.27 -8.50 -9.06
N PHE A 373 4.66 -9.38 -8.14
CA PHE A 373 4.71 -9.07 -6.69
C PHE A 373 6.07 -9.25 -6.04
N VAL A 374 7.13 -9.44 -6.84
CA VAL A 374 8.53 -9.29 -6.37
C VAL A 374 8.83 -7.83 -5.94
N GLU A 375 7.88 -6.91 -6.18
CA GLU A 375 7.85 -5.49 -5.81
C GLU A 375 8.30 -5.17 -4.37
N ASP A 376 8.07 -6.03 -3.38
CA ASP A 376 8.33 -5.67 -1.97
C ASP A 376 9.68 -6.17 -1.43
N ALA A 377 10.37 -7.08 -2.11
CA ALA A 377 11.52 -7.79 -1.51
C ALA A 377 12.89 -7.47 -2.10
N LYS A 378 12.95 -6.98 -3.34
CA LYS A 378 14.24 -6.66 -3.99
C LYS A 378 14.70 -5.21 -3.84
N VAL A 379 13.95 -4.35 -3.14
CA VAL A 379 14.05 -2.90 -3.36
C VAL A 379 15.23 -2.17 -2.71
N HIS A 380 16.08 -2.79 -1.88
CA HIS A 380 17.19 -2.06 -1.24
C HIS A 380 18.53 -2.79 -1.29
N LEU A 381 18.92 -3.28 -2.47
CA LEU A 381 20.36 -3.46 -2.79
C LEU A 381 21.08 -2.11 -3.03
N VAL A 382 20.49 -0.98 -2.62
CA VAL A 382 21.27 0.24 -2.36
C VAL A 382 22.15 -0.07 -1.16
N THR A 383 23.41 -0.39 -1.45
CA THR A 383 24.45 -0.79 -0.50
C THR A 383 24.48 0.09 0.77
N GLY A 384 23.84 -0.36 1.85
CA GLY A 384 23.97 0.28 3.17
C GLY A 384 22.72 0.39 4.04
N GLU A 385 21.52 0.07 3.55
CA GLU A 385 20.34 0.07 4.43
C GLU A 385 20.38 -1.08 5.45
N ALA A 386 20.03 -0.80 6.70
CA ALA A 386 20.06 -1.79 7.76
C ALA A 386 18.87 -2.77 7.63
N MET A 387 19.12 -4.07 7.81
CA MET A 387 18.13 -5.15 7.69
C MET A 387 16.83 -4.91 8.46
N HIS A 388 16.91 -4.31 9.66
CA HIS A 388 15.72 -4.01 10.46
C HIS A 388 14.78 -2.98 9.79
N VAL A 389 15.30 -2.09 8.94
CA VAL A 389 14.48 -1.13 8.17
C VAL A 389 13.70 -1.84 7.10
N MET A 390 14.34 -2.75 6.34
CA MET A 390 13.66 -3.54 5.30
C MET A 390 12.54 -4.41 5.89
N PHE A 391 12.79 -5.07 7.01
CA PHE A 391 11.75 -5.85 7.71
C PHE A 391 10.62 -4.96 8.25
N LEU A 392 10.93 -3.74 8.72
CA LEU A 392 9.92 -2.79 9.17
C LEU A 392 9.02 -2.33 8.02
N GLU A 393 9.61 -1.96 6.88
CA GLU A 393 8.87 -1.54 5.70
C GLU A 393 7.98 -2.66 5.16
N TRP A 394 8.53 -3.87 5.00
CA TRP A 394 7.75 -5.05 4.61
C TRP A 394 6.59 -5.31 5.57
N PHE A 395 6.82 -5.24 6.89
CA PHE A 395 5.77 -5.44 7.88
C PHE A 395 4.68 -4.36 7.79
N GLN A 396 5.06 -3.11 7.54
CA GLN A 396 4.12 -2.01 7.31
C GLN A 396 3.28 -2.21 6.06
N VAL A 397 3.80 -2.86 5.01
CA VAL A 397 2.99 -3.23 3.83
C VAL A 397 1.85 -4.17 4.21
N GLN A 398 2.10 -5.15 5.09
CA GLN A 398 1.06 -6.08 5.57
C GLN A 398 -0.03 -5.36 6.39
N ALA A 399 0.32 -4.27 7.06
CA ALA A 399 -0.61 -3.44 7.85
C ALA A 399 -1.12 -2.19 7.10
N SER A 400 -0.76 -2.01 5.82
CA SER A 400 -0.86 -0.72 5.13
C SER A 400 -2.28 -0.16 5.04
N HIS A 401 -3.31 -0.98 4.77
CA HIS A 401 -4.71 -0.52 4.76
C HIS A 401 -5.18 0.01 6.13
N SER A 402 -4.74 -0.64 7.22
CA SER A 402 -5.10 -0.22 8.58
C SER A 402 -4.31 1.01 9.02
N LEU A 403 -3.01 1.08 8.68
CA LEU A 403 -2.17 2.27 8.86
C LEU A 403 -2.77 3.47 8.13
N ALA A 404 -3.08 3.30 6.84
CA ALA A 404 -3.71 4.33 6.03
C ALA A 404 -5.05 4.77 6.63
N LEU A 405 -5.89 3.83 7.09
CA LEU A 405 -7.18 4.18 7.69
C LEU A 405 -7.00 4.99 8.97
N ALA A 406 -6.04 4.63 9.81
CA ALA A 406 -5.71 5.37 11.01
C ALA A 406 -5.20 6.78 10.68
N THR A 407 -4.31 6.91 9.69
CA THR A 407 -3.79 8.21 9.21
C THR A 407 -4.94 9.09 8.71
N LEU A 408 -5.83 8.59 7.85
CA LEU A 408 -6.97 9.35 7.33
C LEU A 408 -7.98 9.69 8.44
N SER A 409 -8.30 8.73 9.31
CA SER A 409 -9.24 8.96 10.43
C SER A 409 -8.70 10.01 11.40
N LYS A 410 -7.39 10.01 11.66
CA LYS A 410 -6.73 11.06 12.43
C LYS A 410 -6.79 12.40 11.69
N ALA A 411 -6.39 12.44 10.42
CA ALA A 411 -6.29 13.66 9.64
C ALA A 411 -7.63 14.38 9.42
N PHE A 412 -8.73 13.63 9.29
CA PHE A 412 -10.08 14.15 9.06
C PHE A 412 -11.02 14.01 10.25
N GLY A 413 -10.57 13.39 11.34
CA GLY A 413 -11.32 13.25 12.57
C GLY A 413 -11.21 14.47 13.49
N PHE A 414 -10.18 15.32 13.40
CA PHE A 414 -10.09 16.48 14.30
C PHE A 414 -11.20 17.52 14.07
N HIS A 415 -11.58 18.22 15.14
CA HIS A 415 -12.67 19.21 15.16
C HIS A 415 -12.37 20.51 14.40
N ASP A 416 -11.36 20.51 13.54
CA ASP A 416 -11.17 21.63 12.63
C ASP A 416 -12.34 21.64 11.62
N LEU A 417 -13.34 22.46 11.94
CA LEU A 417 -14.53 22.65 11.12
C LEU A 417 -14.16 23.19 9.73
N HIS A 418 -13.04 23.88 9.60
CA HIS A 418 -12.58 24.48 8.34
C HIS A 418 -11.92 23.46 7.40
N LYS A 419 -11.27 22.41 7.92
CA LYS A 419 -10.62 21.39 7.10
C LYS A 419 -11.60 20.56 6.28
N THR A 420 -11.79 20.86 5.00
CA THR A 420 -12.69 20.08 4.14
C THR A 420 -12.10 18.71 3.82
N VAL A 421 -12.94 17.68 3.78
CA VAL A 421 -12.54 16.39 3.20
C VAL A 421 -12.40 16.61 1.70
N PRO A 422 -11.25 16.23 1.10
CA PRO A 422 -11.04 16.45 -0.32
C PRO A 422 -12.04 15.65 -1.16
N ASP A 423 -12.49 16.25 -2.25
CA ASP A 423 -13.22 15.51 -3.28
C ASP A 423 -12.23 14.68 -4.10
N VAL A 424 -12.52 13.39 -4.29
CA VAL A 424 -11.67 12.48 -5.04
C VAL A 424 -12.34 12.15 -6.37
N TYR A 425 -11.66 12.46 -7.46
CA TYR A 425 -12.10 12.19 -8.83
C TYR A 425 -11.34 11.00 -9.41
N LEU A 426 -12.00 10.14 -10.16
CA LEU A 426 -11.38 9.00 -10.83
C LEU A 426 -11.24 9.25 -12.33
N ILE A 427 -10.01 9.24 -12.82
CA ILE A 427 -9.66 9.19 -14.24
C ILE A 427 -9.39 7.73 -14.58
N ALA A 428 -10.18 7.16 -15.48
CA ALA A 428 -9.86 5.86 -16.07
C ALA A 428 -9.00 6.09 -17.32
N VAL A 429 -7.97 5.27 -17.47
CA VAL A 429 -7.16 5.18 -18.68
C VAL A 429 -7.56 3.92 -19.42
N GLN A 430 -7.77 4.00 -20.73
CA GLN A 430 -8.10 2.84 -21.53
C GLN A 430 -6.91 1.88 -21.49
N HIS A 431 -7.17 0.63 -21.14
CA HIS A 431 -6.17 -0.40 -21.36
C HIS A 431 -5.99 -0.51 -22.87
N PRO A 432 -4.75 -0.50 -23.40
CA PRO A 432 -4.52 -0.75 -24.81
C PRO A 432 -5.25 -2.05 -25.19
N GLU A 433 -6.30 -1.92 -26.00
CA GLU A 433 -7.04 -3.08 -26.48
C GLU A 433 -6.14 -3.76 -27.51
N LEU A 434 -5.75 -5.00 -27.23
CA LEU A 434 -5.13 -5.87 -28.23
C LEU A 434 -6.22 -6.21 -29.26
N GLU A 435 -6.52 -5.27 -30.16
CA GLU A 435 -7.37 -5.51 -31.31
C GLU A 435 -6.63 -6.44 -32.28
N GLY A 436 -6.84 -7.75 -32.09
CA GLY A 436 -6.33 -8.82 -32.95
C GLY A 436 -5.35 -9.77 -32.25
N ASN A 437 -5.18 -10.97 -32.81
CA ASN A 437 -4.18 -11.95 -32.39
C ASN A 437 -2.72 -11.46 -32.58
N SER A 438 -2.51 -10.23 -33.04
CA SER A 438 -1.20 -9.61 -33.19
C SER A 438 -0.67 -9.22 -31.82
N ARG A 439 0.11 -10.12 -31.23
CA ARG A 439 0.83 -9.91 -29.96
C ARG A 439 2.02 -8.95 -30.08
N GLU A 440 2.38 -8.48 -31.26
CA GLU A 440 3.62 -7.72 -31.44
C GLU A 440 3.43 -6.26 -31.06
N VAL A 441 3.58 -5.99 -29.76
CA VAL A 441 3.97 -4.68 -29.25
C VAL A 441 5.41 -4.42 -29.71
N GLU A 442 5.71 -3.21 -30.17
CA GLU A 442 7.07 -2.78 -30.52
C GLU A 442 8.02 -3.11 -29.34
N SER A 443 9.18 -3.70 -29.63
CA SER A 443 10.08 -4.16 -28.56
C SER A 443 10.51 -2.96 -27.70
N TRP A 444 10.61 -3.16 -26.38
CA TRP A 444 11.07 -2.09 -25.49
C TRP A 444 12.43 -1.53 -25.91
N GLU A 445 13.30 -2.37 -26.51
CA GLU A 445 14.58 -1.93 -27.09
C GLU A 445 14.37 -0.98 -28.25
N THR A 446 13.43 -1.24 -29.16
CA THR A 446 13.14 -0.34 -30.27
C THR A 446 12.53 0.96 -29.73
N THR A 447 11.58 0.90 -28.81
CA THR A 447 10.97 2.08 -28.18
C THR A 447 12.02 2.96 -27.47
N LEU A 448 12.90 2.35 -26.66
CA LEU A 448 13.99 3.08 -25.99
C LEU A 448 15.08 3.54 -26.96
N THR A 449 15.45 2.73 -27.95
CA THR A 449 16.45 3.11 -28.95
C THR A 449 15.95 4.29 -29.79
N ASN A 450 14.67 4.34 -30.12
CA ASN A 450 14.06 5.47 -30.81
C ASN A 450 14.04 6.72 -29.90
N LEU A 451 13.60 6.57 -28.64
CA LEU A 451 13.65 7.64 -27.64
C LEU A 451 15.06 8.20 -27.39
N LEU A 452 16.09 7.35 -27.46
CA LEU A 452 17.47 7.68 -27.09
C LEU A 452 18.34 8.14 -28.27
N LYS A 453 18.16 7.59 -29.49
CA LYS A 453 18.81 8.09 -30.72
C LYS A 453 18.48 9.56 -30.99
N GLU A 454 17.32 9.99 -30.52
CA GLU A 454 16.84 11.37 -30.66
C GLU A 454 17.35 12.29 -29.52
N TYR A 455 18.00 11.72 -28.50
CA TYR A 455 18.55 12.42 -27.33
C TYR A 455 20.04 12.81 -27.46
N GLU A 456 20.77 12.22 -28.42
CA GLU A 456 22.21 12.48 -28.69
C GLU A 456 22.53 13.95 -29.02
N GLY A 457 21.51 14.80 -29.24
CA GLY A 457 21.66 16.24 -29.48
C GLY A 457 21.59 17.14 -28.23
N THR A 458 21.31 16.61 -27.03
CA THR A 458 21.17 17.43 -25.80
C THR A 458 22.38 17.31 -24.88
N ARG A 459 22.73 18.39 -24.15
CA ARG A 459 23.95 18.53 -23.33
C ARG A 459 24.02 17.63 -22.07
N HIS A 460 23.24 16.55 -21.98
CA HIS A 460 23.33 15.61 -20.87
C HIS A 460 23.94 14.30 -21.35
N GLU A 461 25.05 13.90 -20.69
CA GLU A 461 25.73 12.62 -20.87
C GLU A 461 24.89 11.49 -20.28
N LEU A 462 23.70 11.25 -20.83
CA LEU A 462 22.98 10.02 -20.57
C LEU A 462 23.59 8.96 -21.48
N ASN A 463 24.43 8.08 -20.92
CA ASN A 463 25.04 7.01 -21.69
C ASN A 463 23.96 5.97 -22.04
N VAL A 464 23.47 6.07 -23.28
CA VAL A 464 22.43 5.22 -23.87
C VAL A 464 22.77 3.74 -23.71
N GLU A 465 24.04 3.37 -23.88
CA GLU A 465 24.49 1.98 -23.71
C GLU A 465 24.54 1.55 -22.24
N ASP A 466 24.62 2.46 -21.28
CA ASP A 466 24.50 2.10 -19.86
C ASP A 466 23.04 1.81 -19.50
N VAL A 467 22.07 2.60 -20.00
CA VAL A 467 20.63 2.34 -19.78
C VAL A 467 20.20 1.05 -20.50
N LEU A 468 20.53 0.93 -21.78
CA LEU A 468 20.28 -0.30 -22.54
C LEU A 468 21.04 -1.48 -21.96
N GLY A 469 22.27 -1.28 -21.46
CA GLY A 469 23.07 -2.30 -20.78
C GLY A 469 22.42 -2.80 -19.49
N VAL A 470 21.91 -1.89 -18.65
CA VAL A 470 21.14 -2.25 -17.44
C VAL A 470 19.89 -3.04 -17.81
N MET A 471 19.16 -2.61 -18.85
CA MET A 471 17.94 -3.28 -19.27
C MET A 471 18.20 -4.65 -19.94
N ARG A 472 19.20 -4.77 -20.81
CA ARG A 472 19.64 -6.05 -21.40
C ARG A 472 20.14 -7.04 -20.34
N THR A 473 20.81 -6.54 -19.30
CA THR A 473 21.26 -7.37 -18.17
C THR A 473 20.08 -7.83 -17.31
N ALA A 474 19.02 -7.02 -17.21
CA ALA A 474 17.82 -7.34 -16.45
C ALA A 474 16.79 -8.20 -17.23
N VAL A 475 16.81 -8.14 -18.56
CA VAL A 475 15.88 -8.85 -19.46
C VAL A 475 16.57 -10.10 -20.01
N HIS A 476 16.47 -11.22 -19.29
CA HIS A 476 17.17 -12.45 -19.68
C HIS A 476 16.51 -13.28 -20.80
N LYS A 477 15.40 -12.85 -21.41
CA LYS A 477 14.71 -13.58 -22.51
C LYS A 477 13.89 -12.66 -23.42
N GLU A 478 13.79 -13.04 -24.71
CA GLU A 478 12.86 -12.50 -25.73
C GLU A 478 11.39 -12.75 -25.36
N HIS A 479 10.90 -12.09 -24.31
CA HIS A 479 9.47 -12.10 -24.01
C HIS A 479 8.78 -10.96 -24.75
N ILE A 480 7.72 -11.29 -25.49
CA ILE A 480 6.77 -10.31 -26.00
C ILE A 480 6.06 -9.71 -24.79
N TYR A 481 6.33 -8.43 -24.56
CA TYR A 481 5.88 -7.68 -23.40
C TYR A 481 4.53 -7.03 -23.70
N ILE A 482 3.45 -7.52 -23.07
CA ILE A 482 2.15 -6.83 -23.09
C ILE A 482 2.23 -5.72 -22.04
N GLY A 483 2.47 -4.49 -22.49
CA GLY A 483 2.57 -3.32 -21.63
C GLY A 483 1.21 -2.84 -21.13
N ALA A 484 1.14 -2.38 -19.89
CA ALA A 484 0.05 -1.53 -19.43
C ALA A 484 0.56 -0.10 -19.29
N ILE A 485 -0.30 0.89 -19.54
CA ILE A 485 0.04 2.28 -19.20
C ILE A 485 0.02 2.41 -17.68
N HIS A 486 1.18 2.71 -17.11
CA HIS A 486 1.31 2.96 -15.69
C HIS A 486 0.64 4.29 -15.30
N CYS A 487 -0.16 4.26 -14.23
CA CYS A 487 -1.02 5.37 -13.83
C CYS A 487 -0.25 6.65 -13.48
N GLU A 488 0.97 6.53 -12.97
CA GLU A 488 1.85 7.65 -12.64
C GLU A 488 2.30 8.41 -13.89
N ILE A 489 2.62 7.69 -14.97
CA ILE A 489 3.04 8.27 -16.24
C ILE A 489 1.85 8.92 -16.91
N ALA A 490 0.70 8.25 -16.92
CA ALA A 490 -0.52 8.84 -17.43
C ALA A 490 -0.83 10.17 -16.72
N LEU A 491 -0.73 10.21 -15.38
CA LEU A 491 -1.03 11.41 -14.60
C LEU A 491 0.00 12.51 -14.82
N ALA A 492 1.30 12.19 -14.77
CA ALA A 492 2.36 13.16 -15.04
C ALA A 492 2.23 13.75 -16.45
N THR A 493 2.00 12.90 -17.45
CA THR A 493 1.84 13.32 -18.85
C THR A 493 0.62 14.21 -19.01
N LEU A 494 -0.52 13.84 -18.42
CA LEU A 494 -1.73 14.67 -18.46
C LEU A 494 -1.49 16.04 -17.82
N ALA A 495 -0.76 16.10 -16.69
CA ALA A 495 -0.45 17.35 -16.03
C ALA A 495 0.46 18.27 -16.86
N VAL A 496 1.46 17.70 -17.53
CA VAL A 496 2.39 18.43 -18.40
C VAL A 496 1.70 18.91 -19.68
N LEU A 497 0.92 18.04 -20.31
CA LEU A 497 0.24 18.35 -21.57
C LEU A 497 -1.03 19.18 -21.41
N PHE A 498 -1.55 19.31 -20.19
CA PHE A 498 -2.80 20.02 -19.94
C PHE A 498 -2.80 21.43 -20.53
N GLN A 499 -1.69 22.17 -20.41
CA GLN A 499 -1.55 23.52 -20.97
C GLN A 499 -1.62 23.56 -22.50
N LYS A 500 -1.35 22.43 -23.17
CA LYS A 500 -1.40 22.28 -24.63
C LYS A 500 -2.76 21.74 -25.12
N LEU A 501 -3.69 21.38 -24.23
CA LEU A 501 -4.99 20.85 -24.65
C LEU A 501 -5.83 21.95 -25.35
N PRO A 502 -6.53 21.63 -26.45
CA PRO A 502 -7.42 22.57 -27.11
C PRO A 502 -8.50 23.11 -26.16
N VAL A 503 -8.82 24.40 -26.29
CA VAL A 503 -9.88 25.07 -25.49
C VAL A 503 -11.25 24.37 -25.61
N ALA A 504 -11.50 23.73 -26.75
CA ALA A 504 -12.72 22.94 -26.96
C ALA A 504 -12.81 21.73 -26.02
N ASP A 505 -11.69 21.06 -25.74
CA ASP A 505 -11.65 19.90 -24.84
C ASP A 505 -11.73 20.29 -23.37
N THR A 506 -11.10 21.41 -22.98
CA THR A 506 -11.21 21.92 -21.61
C THR A 506 -12.64 22.39 -21.28
N LYS A 507 -13.37 22.95 -22.26
CA LYS A 507 -14.79 23.30 -22.10
C LYS A 507 -15.71 22.09 -21.98
N ARG A 508 -15.37 20.96 -22.61
CA ARG A 508 -16.17 19.72 -22.53
C ARG A 508 -16.03 19.03 -21.17
N HIS A 509 -14.88 19.20 -20.51
CA HIS A 509 -14.59 18.56 -19.23
C HIS A 509 -14.11 19.58 -18.21
N PRO A 510 -14.98 20.51 -17.77
CA PRO A 510 -14.57 21.62 -16.90
C PRO A 510 -14.00 21.14 -15.56
N ILE A 511 -14.48 20.01 -15.04
CA ILE A 511 -13.96 19.42 -13.79
C ILE A 511 -12.56 18.85 -14.00
N LEU A 512 -12.33 18.09 -15.08
CA LEU A 512 -11.00 17.56 -15.40
C LEU A 512 -10.02 18.71 -15.65
N ALA A 513 -10.45 19.73 -16.37
CA ALA A 513 -9.66 20.91 -16.64
C ALA A 513 -9.27 21.64 -15.35
N ASP A 514 -10.23 21.88 -14.46
CA ASP A 514 -9.98 22.50 -13.16
C ASP A 514 -9.05 21.67 -12.28
N VAL A 515 -9.24 20.34 -12.26
CA VAL A 515 -8.40 19.43 -11.48
C VAL A 515 -6.96 19.41 -11.99
N LEU A 516 -6.74 19.31 -13.31
CA LEU A 516 -5.40 19.29 -13.90
C LEU A 516 -4.72 20.67 -13.85
N GLN A 517 -5.46 21.75 -14.03
CA GLN A 517 -4.94 23.12 -13.98
C GLN A 517 -4.41 23.49 -12.59
N ASN A 518 -5.12 23.05 -11.54
CA ASN A 518 -4.76 23.35 -10.16
C ASN A 518 -3.97 22.21 -9.50
N MET A 519 -3.57 21.19 -10.26
CA MET A 519 -2.86 20.04 -9.73
C MET A 519 -1.54 20.48 -9.10
N ASP A 520 -1.24 19.95 -7.91
CA ASP A 520 0.09 20.01 -7.33
C ASP A 520 1.03 19.21 -8.23
N GLN A 521 1.71 19.94 -9.10
CA GLN A 521 2.70 19.34 -9.99
C GLN A 521 3.88 18.81 -9.17
N THR A 522 4.00 19.12 -7.88
CA THR A 522 5.16 18.73 -7.10
C THR A 522 5.09 17.36 -6.47
N ILE A 523 3.90 16.74 -6.39
CA ILE A 523 3.74 15.45 -5.71
C ILE A 523 2.75 14.57 -6.48
N ILE A 524 3.21 13.42 -6.93
CA ILE A 524 2.36 12.32 -7.40
C ILE A 524 2.57 11.14 -6.45
N ALA A 525 1.56 10.87 -5.64
CA ALA A 525 1.54 9.69 -4.78
C ALA A 525 1.03 8.49 -5.58
N VAL A 526 1.69 7.35 -5.41
CA VAL A 526 1.40 6.14 -6.18
C VAL A 526 1.11 5.00 -5.21
N SER A 527 0.07 4.23 -5.49
CA SER A 527 -0.33 3.09 -4.64
C SER A 527 0.65 1.91 -4.69
N LYS A 528 1.62 1.96 -5.62
CA LYS A 528 2.76 1.07 -5.80
C LYS A 528 4.00 1.93 -6.09
N ARG A 529 5.20 1.45 -5.78
CA ARG A 529 6.45 2.13 -6.21
C ARG A 529 6.52 2.14 -7.74
N CYS A 530 7.19 3.12 -8.33
CA CYS A 530 7.33 3.19 -9.78
C CYS A 530 8.30 2.14 -10.30
N CYS A 531 8.03 1.61 -11.49
CA CYS A 531 9.04 0.78 -12.18
C CYS A 531 10.20 1.63 -12.67
N PRO A 532 11.39 1.05 -12.91
CA PRO A 532 12.54 1.81 -13.38
C PRO A 532 12.24 2.59 -14.67
N VAL A 533 11.50 2.00 -15.61
CA VAL A 533 11.12 2.69 -16.86
C VAL A 533 10.27 3.92 -16.59
N CYS A 534 9.22 3.79 -15.77
CA CYS A 534 8.41 4.94 -15.37
C CYS A 534 9.19 5.95 -14.56
N TRP A 535 10.14 5.50 -13.74
CA TRP A 535 11.00 6.39 -12.98
C TRP A 535 11.86 7.27 -13.90
N GLU A 536 12.56 6.68 -14.87
CA GLU A 536 13.38 7.43 -15.83
C GLU A 536 12.50 8.38 -16.68
N LEU A 537 11.32 7.94 -17.10
CA LEU A 537 10.40 8.82 -17.83
C LEU A 537 9.88 9.97 -16.97
N LEU A 538 9.58 9.72 -15.69
CA LEU A 538 9.25 10.79 -14.74
C LEU A 538 10.42 11.76 -14.57
N ASP A 539 11.66 11.29 -14.56
CA ASP A 539 12.85 12.14 -14.51
C ASP A 539 12.98 13.01 -15.77
N ILE A 540 12.72 12.46 -16.97
CA ILE A 540 12.67 13.24 -18.22
C ILE A 540 11.56 14.31 -18.16
N LEU A 541 10.37 13.95 -17.65
CA LEU A 541 9.27 14.91 -17.48
C LEU A 541 9.60 15.95 -16.40
N ARG A 542 10.38 15.59 -15.37
CA ARG A 542 10.88 16.51 -14.33
C ARG A 542 11.90 17.48 -14.89
N ASP A 543 12.81 17.11 -15.78
CA ASP A 543 13.80 18.07 -16.29
C ASP A 543 13.13 19.23 -17.05
N LYS A 544 11.96 18.98 -17.65
CA LYS A 544 11.16 20.00 -18.32
C LYS A 544 10.29 20.83 -17.37
N CYS A 545 9.87 20.27 -16.22
CA CYS A 545 8.89 20.91 -15.33
C CYS A 545 9.39 21.21 -13.90
N LYS A 546 10.51 20.62 -13.45
CA LYS A 546 11.11 20.60 -12.10
C LYS A 546 10.20 20.14 -10.95
N GLN A 547 9.09 19.47 -11.23
CA GLN A 547 7.99 19.44 -10.27
C GLN A 547 7.76 18.07 -9.59
N PHE A 548 7.48 16.95 -10.26
CA PHE A 548 6.84 15.80 -9.57
C PHE A 548 7.72 14.96 -8.62
N HIS A 549 7.44 14.85 -7.31
CA HIS A 549 7.98 13.83 -6.40
C HIS A 549 7.13 12.56 -6.47
N VAL A 550 7.80 11.41 -6.58
CA VAL A 550 7.16 10.09 -6.59
C VAL A 550 7.83 9.20 -5.54
N CYS A 551 7.08 8.28 -4.92
CA CYS A 551 7.45 7.52 -3.71
C CYS A 551 8.58 6.48 -3.86
N GLY A 552 9.51 6.73 -4.78
CA GLY A 552 10.66 5.89 -5.09
C GLY A 552 10.41 4.96 -6.27
N ARG A 553 11.48 4.26 -6.67
CA ARG A 553 11.45 3.21 -7.69
C ARG A 553 11.66 1.84 -7.06
N HIS A 554 11.02 0.81 -7.61
CA HIS A 554 11.42 -0.58 -7.36
C HIS A 554 12.45 -1.01 -8.42
N SER A 555 13.18 -2.10 -8.17
CA SER A 555 14.24 -2.58 -9.06
C SER A 555 13.75 -3.48 -10.20
N THR A 556 12.54 -4.01 -10.11
CA THR A 556 11.98 -4.92 -11.12
C THR A 556 11.56 -4.15 -12.37
N LEU A 557 11.95 -4.60 -13.56
CA LEU A 557 11.43 -4.06 -14.81
C LEU A 557 10.08 -4.70 -15.11
N PHE A 558 9.08 -3.86 -15.38
CA PHE A 558 7.79 -4.29 -15.88
C PHE A 558 7.61 -3.87 -17.33
N PRO A 559 6.89 -4.65 -18.14
CA PRO A 559 6.38 -4.16 -19.41
C PRO A 559 5.52 -2.92 -19.19
N VAL A 560 5.94 -1.80 -19.78
CA VAL A 560 5.22 -0.52 -19.74
C VAL A 560 4.84 -0.17 -21.17
N GLU A 561 3.56 0.16 -21.37
CA GLU A 561 3.16 0.87 -22.57
C GLU A 561 3.14 2.37 -22.28
N LEU A 562 3.73 3.16 -23.18
CA LEU A 562 3.71 4.62 -23.03
C LEU A 562 2.37 5.16 -23.53
N PRO A 563 1.83 6.20 -22.89
CA PRO A 563 0.60 6.81 -23.38
C PRO A 563 0.79 7.29 -24.83
N SER A 564 -0.10 6.88 -25.74
CA SER A 564 -0.04 7.27 -27.16
C SER A 564 -0.18 8.78 -27.40
N TRP A 565 -0.61 9.53 -26.39
CA TRP A 565 -0.71 10.99 -26.41
C TRP A 565 0.55 11.71 -25.91
N LEU A 566 1.60 10.99 -25.52
CA LEU A 566 2.91 11.61 -25.30
C LEU A 566 3.35 12.16 -26.67
N SER A 567 3.30 13.49 -26.86
CA SER A 567 3.57 14.06 -28.19
C SER A 567 4.99 13.70 -28.64
N GLU A 568 5.22 13.69 -29.95
CA GLU A 568 6.56 13.56 -30.51
C GLU A 568 7.51 14.54 -29.80
N ASP A 569 7.19 15.81 -29.51
CA ASP A 569 8.10 16.71 -28.72
C ASP A 569 8.65 16.14 -27.37
N TYR A 570 7.99 15.15 -26.76
CA TYR A 570 8.45 14.42 -25.57
C TYR A 570 9.09 13.07 -25.88
N MET A 571 8.80 12.51 -27.05
CA MET A 571 9.43 11.32 -27.61
C MET A 571 10.56 11.62 -28.64
N GLY A 572 10.77 12.89 -29.04
CA GLY A 572 11.44 13.30 -30.27
C GLY A 572 11.03 14.64 -30.90
N ARG A 573 11.91 15.66 -30.96
CA ARG A 573 11.69 16.82 -31.85
C ARG A 573 12.47 16.66 -33.16
N ASN A 574 11.76 16.32 -34.23
CA ASN A 574 12.10 16.73 -35.59
C ASN A 574 11.72 18.21 -35.75
N ASP A 575 12.71 19.11 -35.77
CA ASP A 575 12.66 20.36 -36.55
C ASP A 575 14.00 21.11 -36.45
N LEU A 576 14.90 20.80 -37.38
CA LEU A 576 15.74 21.82 -38.01
C LEU A 576 15.71 21.56 -39.51
N SER A 577 14.87 22.34 -40.19
CA SER A 577 15.15 22.72 -41.57
C SER A 577 16.35 23.67 -41.57
N LEU A 578 17.46 23.18 -42.10
CA LEU A 578 18.43 23.95 -42.88
C LEU A 578 19.00 23.03 -43.97
#